data_AF-F0P1T3-F1
#
_entry.id   AF-F0P1T3-F1
#
_cell.length_a   1.000
_cell.length_b   1.000
_cell.length_c   1.000
_cell.angle_alpha   90.00
_cell.angle_beta   90.00
_cell.angle_gamma   90.00
#
_symmetry.space_group_name_H-M   'P 1'
#
loop_
_entity.id
_entity.type
_entity.pdbx_description
1 polymer ?
#
loop_
_entity_poly.entity_id
_entity_poly.type
_entity_poly.pdbx_seq_one_letter_code
_entity_poly.pdbx_strand_id
1 'polypeptide(L)'
;MKIAYSKKRLLINAFLGFFWVLMGAIYLMTNVNFSWLSYLTIILGCLYIYLFVRDYYKKYIEVNENSLTVNTFPVKTILFKDLINVSYFAGEFTFKTDKTTIRINKNLLQKSQQVFFEEFFQNLKNRID
;
A
#
# COMPACT_ATOMS: atom_id res chain seq x y z
N MET A 1 -6.54 13.68 7.37
CA MET A 1 -7.22 12.36 7.31
C MET A 1 -6.23 11.27 6.90
N LYS A 2 -6.31 10.07 7.48
CA LYS A 2 -5.44 8.93 7.13
C LYS A 2 -6.26 7.71 6.75
N ILE A 3 -5.96 7.08 5.62
CA ILE A 3 -6.63 5.86 5.13
C ILE A 3 -5.68 4.69 5.17
N ALA A 4 -6.08 3.61 5.83
CA ALA A 4 -5.29 2.40 5.94
C ALA A 4 -5.35 1.54 4.68
N TYR A 5 -4.37 0.63 4.54
CA TYR A 5 -4.43 -0.44 3.57
C TYR A 5 -5.60 -1.39 3.84
N SER A 6 -6.07 -2.06 2.79
CA SER A 6 -7.12 -3.06 2.90
C SER A 6 -6.68 -4.23 3.79
N LYS A 7 -7.59 -4.67 4.67
CA LYS A 7 -7.34 -5.83 5.55
C LYS A 7 -6.89 -7.07 4.76
N LYS A 8 -7.43 -7.24 3.54
CA LYS A 8 -7.05 -8.33 2.62
C LYS A 8 -5.55 -8.29 2.31
N ARG A 9 -5.01 -7.13 1.94
CA ARG A 9 -3.58 -6.98 1.64
C ARG A 9 -2.70 -7.24 2.86
N LEU A 10 -3.10 -6.72 4.02
CA LEU A 10 -2.40 -6.96 5.28
C LEU A 10 -2.37 -8.47 5.61
N LEU A 11 -3.51 -9.15 5.52
CA LEU A 11 -3.60 -10.59 5.78
C LEU A 11 -2.78 -11.42 4.79
N ILE A 12 -2.78 -11.08 3.50
CA ILE A 12 -1.97 -11.78 2.49
C ILE A 12 -0.47 -11.67 2.81
N ASN A 13 0.03 -10.48 3.13
CA ASN A 13 1.44 -10.29 3.47
C ASN A 13 1.81 -11.03 4.77
N ALA A 14 0.95 -10.99 5.79
CA ALA A 14 1.17 -11.73 7.03
C ALA A 14 1.19 -13.26 6.79
N PHE A 15 0.22 -13.76 6.03
CA PHE A 15 0.12 -15.19 5.70
C PHE A 15 1.33 -15.67 4.90
N LEU A 16 1.70 -14.97 3.83
CA LEU A 16 2.88 -15.30 3.03
C LEU A 16 4.16 -15.24 3.88
N GLY A 17 4.30 -14.21 4.72
CA GLY A 17 5.43 -14.07 5.61
C GLY A 17 5.57 -15.26 6.56
N PHE A 18 4.50 -15.63 7.25
CA PHE A 18 4.50 -16.78 8.15
C PHE A 18 4.75 -18.09 7.41
N PHE A 19 4.09 -18.28 6.26
CA PHE A 19 4.25 -19.46 5.42
C PHE A 19 5.71 -19.69 4.99
N TRP A 20 6.37 -18.64 4.49
CA TRP A 20 7.76 -18.71 4.04
C TRP A 20 8.74 -18.93 5.20
N VAL A 21 8.54 -18.25 6.34
CA VAL A 21 9.36 -18.48 7.53
C VAL A 21 9.22 -19.92 8.03
N LEU A 22 7.99 -20.44 8.11
CA LEU A 22 7.72 -21.81 8.55
C LEU A 22 8.37 -22.84 7.61
N MET A 23 8.22 -22.66 6.29
CA MET A 23 8.88 -23.53 5.30
C MET A 23 10.39 -23.49 5.42
N GLY A 24 10.98 -22.30 5.54
CA GLY A 24 12.42 -22.13 5.73
C GLY A 24 12.93 -22.80 7.01
N ALA A 25 12.18 -22.70 8.11
CA ALA A 25 12.50 -23.35 9.37
C ALA A 25 12.46 -24.88 9.25
N ILE A 26 11.41 -25.44 8.62
CA ILE A 26 11.31 -26.89 8.37
C ILE A 26 12.50 -27.37 7.53
N TYR A 27 12.88 -26.63 6.49
CA TYR A 27 14.05 -26.97 5.68
C TYR A 27 15.36 -26.98 6.46
N LEU A 28 15.56 -26.05 7.40
CA LEU A 28 16.76 -26.01 8.25
C LEU A 28 16.79 -27.20 9.23
N MET A 29 15.64 -27.63 9.75
CA MET A 29 15.57 -28.74 10.70
C MET A 29 15.71 -30.13 10.06
N THR A 30 15.34 -30.25 8.78
CA THR A 30 15.29 -31.56 8.08
C THR A 30 16.49 -31.84 7.19
N ASN A 31 17.22 -30.81 6.75
CA ASN A 31 18.40 -31.00 5.89
C ASN A 31 19.68 -31.03 6.72
N VAL A 32 20.39 -32.16 6.64
CA VAL A 32 21.73 -32.33 7.25
C VAL A 32 22.79 -31.47 6.54
N ASN A 33 22.55 -31.13 5.26
CA ASN A 33 23.42 -30.26 4.48
C ASN A 33 22.90 -28.82 4.47
N PHE A 34 23.82 -27.89 4.75
CA PHE A 34 23.61 -26.45 4.72
C PHE A 34 23.14 -25.99 3.32
N SER A 35 21.84 -25.72 3.17
CA SER A 35 21.28 -25.21 1.92
C SER A 35 21.08 -23.70 2.01
N TRP A 36 21.83 -22.95 1.20
CA TRP A 36 21.64 -21.50 0.99
C TRP A 36 20.17 -21.15 0.67
N LEU A 37 19.46 -22.07 0.02
CA LEU A 37 18.05 -21.91 -0.36
C LEU A 37 17.14 -21.76 0.88
N SER A 38 17.44 -22.44 1.98
CA SER A 38 16.68 -22.34 3.24
C SER A 38 16.77 -20.92 3.81
N TYR A 39 17.95 -20.31 3.78
CA TYR A 39 18.16 -18.93 4.23
C TYR A 39 17.44 -17.91 3.35
N LEU A 40 17.52 -18.07 2.01
CA LEU A 40 16.77 -17.22 1.08
C LEU A 40 15.26 -17.30 1.35
N THR A 41 14.75 -18.49 1.66
CA THR A 41 13.33 -18.72 1.96
C THR A 41 12.91 -17.98 3.23
N ILE A 42 13.72 -18.03 4.29
CA ILE A 42 13.47 -17.29 5.54
C ILE A 42 13.54 -15.78 5.29
N ILE A 43 14.56 -15.32 4.56
CA ILE A 43 14.71 -13.90 4.20
C ILE A 43 13.47 -13.40 3.46
N LEU A 44 12.96 -14.18 2.50
CA LEU A 44 11.74 -13.86 1.77
C LEU A 44 10.53 -13.74 2.72
N GLY A 45 10.40 -14.66 3.67
CA GLY A 45 9.37 -14.59 4.71
C GLY A 45 9.49 -13.35 5.58
N CYS A 46 10.70 -13.02 6.04
CA CYS A 46 10.98 -11.79 6.78
C CYS A 46 10.62 -10.54 5.97
N LEU A 47 10.86 -10.54 4.66
CA LEU A 47 10.50 -9.43 3.77
C LEU A 47 8.98 -9.23 3.71
N TYR A 48 8.18 -10.30 3.59
CA TYR A 48 6.72 -10.20 3.64
C TYR A 48 6.20 -9.73 5.01
N ILE A 49 6.79 -10.18 6.11
CA ILE A 49 6.48 -9.69 7.46
C ILE A 49 6.83 -8.20 7.58
N TYR A 50 7.98 -7.78 7.07
CA TYR A 50 8.38 -6.37 7.02
C TYR A 50 7.37 -5.53 6.23
N LEU A 51 6.92 -6.00 5.06
CA LEU A 51 5.88 -5.34 4.27
C LEU A 51 4.56 -5.22 5.04
N PHE A 52 4.15 -6.27 5.76
CA PHE A 52 2.97 -6.24 6.63
C PHE A 52 3.10 -5.19 7.73
N VAL A 53 4.20 -5.22 8.50
CA VAL A 53 4.46 -4.28 9.59
C VAL A 53 4.46 -2.84 9.06
N ARG A 54 5.18 -2.61 7.96
CA ARG A 54 5.22 -1.30 7.30
C ARG A 54 3.84 -0.83 6.87
N ASP A 55 3.06 -1.66 6.16
CA ASP A 55 1.73 -1.30 5.66
C ASP A 55 0.72 -1.15 6.83
N TYR A 56 0.95 -1.78 7.98
CA TYR A 56 0.12 -1.62 9.18
C TYR A 56 0.35 -0.26 9.86
N TYR A 57 1.62 0.14 10.03
CA TYR A 57 2.02 1.40 10.67
C TYR A 57 1.91 2.60 9.71
N LYS A 58 2.44 2.48 8.49
CA LYS A 58 2.33 3.50 7.45
C LYS A 58 1.00 3.31 6.72
N LYS A 59 0.05 4.20 7.01
CA LYS A 59 -1.26 4.22 6.36
C LYS A 59 -1.08 4.46 4.85
N TYR A 60 -1.96 3.91 4.02
CA TYR A 60 -1.85 3.96 2.56
C TYR A 60 -1.90 5.39 2.02
N ILE A 61 -2.81 6.20 2.55
CA ILE A 61 -2.99 7.60 2.15
C ILE A 61 -3.00 8.49 3.38
N GLU A 62 -2.31 9.62 3.27
CA GLU A 62 -2.39 10.73 4.20
C GLU A 62 -2.84 11.98 3.44
N VAL A 63 -4.01 12.48 3.82
CA VAL A 63 -4.60 13.72 3.32
C VAL A 63 -4.36 14.79 4.38
N ASN A 64 -3.56 15.80 4.06
CA ASN A 64 -3.44 17.02 4.86
C ASN A 64 -4.26 18.14 4.21
N GLU A 65 -4.33 19.32 4.82
CA GLU A 65 -5.12 20.45 4.31
C GLU A 65 -4.74 20.84 2.87
N ASN A 66 -3.44 20.79 2.54
CA ASN A 66 -2.92 21.25 1.25
C ASN A 66 -2.24 20.15 0.41
N SER A 67 -2.19 18.90 0.89
CA SER A 67 -1.42 17.84 0.23
C SER A 67 -2.05 16.46 0.35
N LEU A 68 -1.86 15.65 -0.69
CA LEU A 68 -2.14 14.22 -0.70
C LEU A 68 -0.83 13.43 -0.79
N THR A 69 -0.54 12.64 0.23
CA THR A 69 0.60 11.72 0.26
C THR A 69 0.10 10.29 0.14
N VAL A 70 0.65 9.55 -0.81
CA VAL A 70 0.42 8.13 -0.99
C VAL A 70 1.70 7.40 -0.59
N ASN A 71 1.61 6.61 0.48
CA ASN A 71 2.73 5.87 1.06
C ASN A 71 3.01 4.57 0.30
N THR A 72 3.10 4.66 -1.02
CA THR A 72 3.65 3.60 -1.88
C THR A 72 5.18 3.58 -1.81
N PHE A 73 5.80 2.63 -2.49
CA PHE A 73 7.24 2.66 -2.74
C PHE A 73 7.49 2.97 -4.23
N PRO A 74 8.08 4.12 -4.60
CA PRO A 74 8.45 5.24 -3.73
C PRO A 74 7.22 6.01 -3.19
N VAL A 75 7.42 6.74 -2.10
CA VAL A 75 6.39 7.61 -1.52
C VAL A 75 6.15 8.76 -2.49
N LYS A 76 4.87 9.07 -2.77
CA LYS A 76 4.51 10.15 -3.68
C LYS A 76 3.64 11.16 -2.95
N THR A 77 3.96 12.44 -3.10
CA THR A 77 3.18 13.54 -2.52
C THR A 77 2.86 14.55 -3.61
N ILE A 78 1.63 15.04 -3.61
CA ILE A 78 1.16 16.12 -4.47
C ILE A 78 0.53 17.22 -3.62
N LEU A 79 0.67 18.47 -4.05
CA LEU A 79 -0.02 19.61 -3.46
C LEU A 79 -1.30 19.88 -4.25
N PHE A 80 -2.39 20.24 -3.56
CA PHE A 80 -3.67 20.48 -4.22
C PHE A 80 -3.64 21.67 -5.18
N LYS A 81 -2.78 22.67 -4.90
CA LYS A 81 -2.57 23.82 -5.78
C LYS A 81 -1.92 23.47 -7.14
N ASP A 82 -1.24 22.33 -7.23
CA ASP A 82 -0.51 21.91 -8.43
C ASP A 82 -1.33 20.87 -9.24
N LEU A 83 -2.58 20.61 -8.83
CA LEU A 83 -3.47 19.68 -9.50
C LEU A 83 -4.02 20.27 -10.80
N ILE A 84 -3.88 19.50 -11.88
CA ILE A 84 -4.37 19.85 -13.22
C ILE A 84 -5.61 19.04 -13.56
N ASN A 85 -5.64 17.78 -13.11
CA ASN A 85 -6.75 16.89 -13.42
C ASN A 85 -6.93 15.86 -12.31
N VAL A 86 -8.19 15.59 -12.00
CA VAL A 86 -8.63 14.61 -11.01
C VAL A 86 -9.73 13.77 -11.64
N SER A 87 -9.44 12.50 -11.90
CA SER A 87 -10.33 11.59 -12.62
C SER A 87 -10.44 10.23 -11.94
N TYR A 88 -11.56 9.55 -12.18
CA TYR A 88 -11.80 8.20 -11.67
C TYR A 88 -12.13 7.28 -12.83
N PHE A 89 -11.40 6.18 -12.95
CA PHE A 89 -11.62 5.20 -14.00
C PHE A 89 -11.36 3.78 -13.48
N ALA A 90 -12.30 2.86 -13.74
CA ALA A 90 -12.16 1.43 -13.44
C ALA A 90 -11.68 1.08 -12.02
N GLY A 91 -12.11 1.82 -11.00
CA GLY A 91 -11.69 1.57 -9.61
C GLY A 91 -10.37 2.22 -9.22
N GLU A 92 -9.81 3.08 -10.06
CA GLU A 92 -8.61 3.86 -9.77
C GLU A 92 -8.92 5.36 -9.78
N PHE A 93 -8.52 6.04 -8.69
CA PHE A 93 -8.51 7.51 -8.61
C PHE A 93 -7.17 8.01 -9.12
N THR A 94 -7.20 8.92 -10.09
CA THR A 94 -6.02 9.51 -10.72
C THR A 94 -5.95 10.99 -10.39
N PHE A 95 -4.81 11.39 -9.83
CA PHE A 95 -4.48 12.78 -9.53
C PHE A 95 -3.26 13.16 -10.36
N LYS A 96 -3.43 14.14 -11.25
CA LYS A 96 -2.38 14.56 -12.19
C LYS A 96 -1.93 15.98 -11.88
N THR A 97 -0.62 16.15 -11.85
CA THR A 97 0.10 17.43 -11.77
C THR A 97 1.04 17.54 -12.99
N ASP A 98 1.68 18.68 -13.19
CA ASP A 98 2.65 18.86 -14.28
C ASP A 98 3.83 17.89 -14.17
N LYS A 99 4.24 17.60 -12.93
CA LYS A 99 5.46 16.84 -12.64
C LYS A 99 5.20 15.36 -12.38
N THR A 100 4.03 15.02 -11.84
CA THR A 100 3.75 13.67 -11.35
C THR A 100 2.29 13.25 -11.51
N THR A 101 2.07 11.95 -11.65
CA THR A 101 0.75 11.34 -11.59
C THR A 101 0.70 10.33 -10.43
N ILE A 102 -0.29 10.49 -9.56
CA ILE A 102 -0.61 9.57 -8.49
C ILE A 102 -1.85 8.79 -8.88
N ARG A 103 -1.77 7.46 -8.80
CA ARG A 103 -2.91 6.56 -8.99
C ARG A 103 -3.18 5.83 -7.68
N ILE A 104 -4.43 5.82 -7.27
CA ILE A 104 -4.90 5.23 -6.03
C ILE A 104 -5.92 4.17 -6.38
N ASN A 105 -5.54 2.92 -6.21
CA ASN A 105 -6.44 1.80 -6.43
C ASN A 105 -7.43 1.66 -5.25
N LYS A 106 -8.73 1.74 -5.53
CA LYS A 106 -9.81 1.63 -4.54
C LYS A 106 -9.75 0.33 -3.74
N ASN A 107 -9.33 -0.77 -4.36
CA ASN A 107 -9.24 -2.08 -3.70
C ASN A 107 -8.13 -2.16 -2.65
N LEU A 108 -7.15 -1.25 -2.71
CA LEU A 108 -6.10 -1.13 -1.70
C LEU A 108 -6.54 -0.31 -0.49
N LEU A 109 -7.64 0.43 -0.59
CA LEU A 109 -8.22 1.17 0.54
C LEU A 109 -8.92 0.21 1.49
N GLN A 110 -8.88 0.54 2.79
CA GLN A 110 -9.75 -0.09 3.75
C GLN A 110 -11.23 0.14 3.38
N LYS A 111 -12.00 -0.95 3.21
CA LYS A 111 -13.40 -0.90 2.76
C LYS A 111 -14.28 0.10 3.54
N SER A 112 -14.15 0.13 4.86
CA SER A 112 -14.92 1.05 5.72
C SER A 112 -14.56 2.53 5.53
N GLN A 113 -13.40 2.82 4.92
CA GLN A 113 -12.92 4.18 4.65
C GLN A 113 -13.08 4.59 3.19
N GLN A 114 -13.59 3.70 2.31
CA GLN A 114 -13.76 4.00 0.88
C GLN A 114 -14.78 5.12 0.65
N VAL A 115 -15.91 5.07 1.36
CA VAL A 115 -16.99 6.09 1.24
C VAL A 115 -16.44 7.48 1.58
N PHE A 116 -15.74 7.61 2.71
CA PHE A 116 -15.11 8.88 3.10
C PHE A 116 -14.08 9.38 2.07
N PHE A 117 -13.32 8.47 1.44
CA PHE A 117 -12.37 8.87 0.41
C PHE A 117 -13.06 9.31 -0.88
N GLU A 118 -14.18 8.67 -1.23
CA GLU A 118 -14.99 9.04 -2.39
C GLU A 118 -15.62 10.42 -2.20
N GLU A 119 -16.17 10.70 -1.03
CA GLU A 119 -16.68 12.03 -0.69
C GLU A 119 -15.58 13.10 -0.78
N PHE A 120 -14.40 12.81 -0.21
CA PHE A 120 -13.23 13.68 -0.34
C PHE A 120 -12.85 13.92 -1.81
N PHE A 121 -12.82 12.86 -2.62
CA PHE A 121 -12.48 12.93 -4.04
C PHE A 121 -13.49 13.80 -4.81
N GLN A 122 -14.79 13.63 -4.58
CA GLN A 122 -15.83 14.44 -5.25
C GLN A 122 -15.75 15.91 -4.84
N ASN A 123 -15.56 16.20 -3.56
CA ASN A 123 -15.39 17.56 -3.07
C ASN A 123 -14.17 18.25 -3.69
N LEU A 124 -13.09 17.49 -3.90
CA LEU A 124 -11.88 18.01 -4.50
C LEU A 124 -12.03 18.21 -6.01
N LYS A 125 -12.74 17.30 -6.69
CA LYS A 125 -13.07 17.44 -8.12
C LYS A 125 -13.90 18.70 -8.39
N ASN A 126 -14.95 18.93 -7.61
CA ASN A 126 -15.81 20.12 -7.72
C ASN A 126 -15.11 21.46 -7.45
N ARG A 127 -13.89 21.46 -6.90
CA ARG A 127 -13.08 22.68 -6.70
C ARG A 127 -12.16 23.00 -7.88
N ILE A 128 -11.94 22.02 -8.76
CA ILE A 128 -11.00 22.09 -9.88
C ILE A 128 -11.77 22.27 -11.19
N ASP A 129 -12.96 21.68 -11.30
CA ASP A 129 -13.95 21.94 -12.36
C ASP A 129 -14.64 23.31 -12.15
#